data_AF-A0A0V0T3T7-F1
#
_entry.id   AF-A0A0V0T3T7-F1
#
_cell.length_a   1.000
_cell.length_b   1.000
_cell.length_c   1.000
_cell.angle_alpha   90.00
_cell.angle_beta   90.00
_cell.angle_gamma   90.00
#
_symmetry.space_group_name_H-M   'P 1'
#
loop_
_entity.id
_entity.type
_entity.pdbx_description
1 polymer ?
#
loop_
_entity_poly.entity_id
_entity_poly.type
_entity_poly.pdbx_seq_one_letter_code
_entity_poly.pdbx_strand_id
1 'polypeptide(L)'
;LTDVVGNNVNVKFLAYNNVPPGIPNVKTKSGVIMISTAVNVNDGAWIVHTVPGFPAAKTGYSWPAAEIAKGHLLICMTIAETQINAIAASLFRAEPFVYYNDIPETETAGIPDFKKLAEGQIPSTPPFTTRRSIKLTGAGAVSVHIFSKSAKSRYEMYKKVILKGLKKTIKVWSRRDNKLKGDCRVPERNIRLIKSPVEIAGHPTNIEADESNWIVSEPGNIFCFMDKPYAVTILKKSQATEPALAACFDQAAIFARFNTIAAQILADNIFTFDYPQLLRNASTLLPAVEVVHQRDANFMFGVCVKNFLGVTAMKIVN
;
A
#
# COMPACT_ATOMS: atom_id res chain seq x y z
N LEU A 1 -14.63 -6.42 -1.37
CA LEU A 1 -14.09 -7.46 -0.46
C LEU A 1 -15.15 -8.52 -0.13
N THR A 2 -16.41 -8.15 0.10
CA THR A 2 -17.56 -9.07 0.18
C THR A 2 -17.59 -10.09 -0.97
N ASP A 3 -17.31 -9.63 -2.20
CA ASP A 3 -17.27 -10.50 -3.38
C ASP A 3 -16.06 -11.44 -3.44
N VAL A 4 -15.00 -11.15 -2.69
CA VAL A 4 -13.78 -11.98 -2.58
C VAL A 4 -13.96 -13.10 -1.56
N VAL A 5 -14.68 -12.81 -0.48
CA VAL A 5 -14.96 -13.76 0.61
C VAL A 5 -16.20 -14.60 0.35
N GLY A 6 -17.15 -14.08 -0.45
CA GLY A 6 -18.37 -14.77 -0.85
C GLY A 6 -18.33 -15.34 -2.27
N ASN A 7 -19.44 -15.97 -2.67
CA ASN A 7 -19.65 -16.41 -4.04
C ASN A 7 -20.49 -15.38 -4.80
N ASN A 8 -19.84 -14.57 -5.62
CA ASN A 8 -20.49 -13.75 -6.63
C ASN A 8 -20.26 -14.39 -8.01
N VAL A 9 -21.33 -14.56 -8.78
CA VAL A 9 -21.28 -15.24 -10.10
C VAL A 9 -20.44 -14.44 -11.10
N ASN A 10 -20.54 -13.11 -11.03
CA ASN A 10 -19.97 -12.18 -12.02
C ASN A 10 -18.68 -11.51 -11.56
N VAL A 11 -18.14 -11.86 -10.38
CA VAL A 11 -16.86 -11.32 -9.89
C VAL A 11 -15.87 -12.46 -9.77
N LYS A 12 -14.75 -12.32 -10.46
CA LYS A 12 -13.61 -13.24 -10.43
C LYS A 12 -12.39 -12.49 -9.94
N PHE A 13 -11.46 -13.19 -9.30
CA PHE A 13 -10.31 -12.56 -8.68
C PHE A 13 -9.08 -13.45 -8.63
N LEU A 14 -7.94 -12.77 -8.61
CA LEU A 14 -6.64 -13.33 -8.31
C LEU A 14 -6.17 -12.73 -7.00
N ALA A 15 -5.86 -13.57 -6.02
CA ALA A 15 -5.36 -13.14 -4.74
C ALA A 15 -3.92 -13.62 -4.52
N TYR A 16 -3.09 -12.72 -4.02
CA TYR A 16 -1.71 -12.98 -3.68
C TYR A 16 -1.43 -12.47 -2.26
N ASN A 17 -0.67 -13.22 -1.46
CA ASN A 17 -0.47 -12.87 -0.05
C ASN A 17 0.97 -13.06 0.39
N ASN A 18 1.32 -12.33 1.45
CA ASN A 18 2.58 -12.42 2.16
C ASN A 18 2.69 -13.71 2.98
N VAL A 19 1.60 -14.21 3.53
CA VAL A 19 1.45 -15.45 4.29
C VAL A 19 0.10 -16.01 3.85
N PRO A 20 0.04 -16.92 2.87
CA PRO A 20 -1.24 -17.47 2.45
C PRO A 20 -1.92 -18.13 3.66
N PRO A 21 -3.24 -17.97 3.84
CA PRO A 21 -3.97 -18.72 4.84
C PRO A 21 -3.64 -20.22 4.72
N GLY A 22 -3.15 -20.83 5.80
CA GLY A 22 -2.79 -22.25 5.82
C GLY A 22 -1.41 -22.63 5.25
N ILE A 23 -0.59 -21.68 4.76
CA ILE A 23 0.79 -21.95 4.28
C ILE A 23 1.80 -21.23 5.17
N PRO A 24 2.49 -21.94 6.09
CA PRO A 24 3.50 -21.33 6.95
C PRO A 24 4.76 -20.94 6.16
N ASN A 25 5.49 -19.93 6.67
CA ASN A 25 6.85 -19.53 6.25
C ASN A 25 7.03 -18.85 4.88
N VAL A 26 5.96 -18.49 4.18
CA VAL A 26 6.04 -17.56 3.04
C VAL A 26 5.99 -16.12 3.60
N LYS A 27 6.81 -15.20 3.06
CA LYS A 27 6.80 -13.75 3.39
C LYS A 27 6.89 -12.89 2.12
N THR A 28 5.80 -12.84 1.37
CA THR A 28 5.66 -12.16 0.07
C THR A 28 4.86 -10.85 0.14
N LYS A 29 4.04 -10.53 -0.87
CA LYS A 29 3.26 -9.28 -1.01
C LYS A 29 1.78 -9.60 -0.84
N SER A 30 0.97 -8.64 -0.40
CA SER A 30 -0.47 -8.88 -0.22
C SER A 30 -1.35 -7.97 -1.05
N GLY A 31 -2.35 -8.57 -1.69
CA GLY A 31 -3.32 -7.86 -2.50
C GLY A 31 -4.24 -8.78 -3.29
N VAL A 32 -5.20 -8.16 -3.95
CA VAL A 32 -6.25 -8.83 -4.74
C VAL A 32 -6.49 -8.05 -6.01
N ILE A 33 -6.54 -8.73 -7.15
CA ILE A 33 -7.07 -8.21 -8.41
C ILE A 33 -8.45 -8.81 -8.59
N MET A 34 -9.46 -7.98 -8.81
CA MET A 34 -10.85 -8.37 -9.08
C MET A 34 -11.24 -7.87 -10.46
N ILE A 35 -12.03 -8.68 -11.18
CA ILE A 35 -12.65 -8.32 -12.45
C ILE A 35 -14.14 -8.62 -12.40
N SER A 36 -14.91 -7.85 -13.13
CA SER A 36 -16.26 -8.20 -13.53
C SER A 36 -16.19 -9.13 -14.75
N THR A 37 -17.03 -10.16 -14.78
CA THR A 37 -17.26 -11.00 -15.97
C THR A 37 -18.65 -10.78 -16.56
N ALA A 38 -19.33 -9.71 -16.14
CA ALA A 38 -20.59 -9.31 -16.73
C ALA A 38 -20.39 -8.81 -18.16
N VAL A 39 -21.31 -9.18 -19.06
CA VAL A 39 -21.22 -8.86 -20.50
C VAL A 39 -21.15 -7.35 -20.72
N ASN A 40 -20.19 -6.90 -21.53
CA ASN A 40 -19.93 -5.49 -21.88
C ASN A 40 -19.62 -4.58 -20.68
N VAL A 41 -19.19 -5.15 -19.56
CA VAL A 41 -18.68 -4.40 -18.41
C VAL A 41 -17.15 -4.42 -18.49
N ASN A 42 -16.53 -3.27 -18.28
CA ASN A 42 -15.07 -3.10 -18.24
C ASN A 42 -14.71 -2.53 -16.86
N ASP A 43 -14.92 -3.35 -15.84
CA ASP A 43 -14.82 -2.92 -14.44
C ASP A 43 -14.01 -3.92 -13.62
N GLY A 44 -13.12 -3.37 -12.80
CA GLY A 44 -12.23 -4.15 -11.98
C GLY A 44 -11.72 -3.33 -10.82
N ALA A 45 -11.05 -4.02 -9.91
CA ALA A 45 -10.44 -3.39 -8.77
C ALA A 45 -9.12 -4.05 -8.40
N TRP A 46 -8.18 -3.24 -7.93
CA TRP A 46 -6.91 -3.71 -7.41
C TRP A 46 -6.75 -3.22 -5.97
N ILE A 47 -6.56 -4.17 -5.06
CA ILE A 47 -6.36 -3.94 -3.64
C ILE A 47 -4.91 -4.26 -3.30
N VAL A 48 -4.22 -3.34 -2.64
CA VAL A 48 -2.91 -3.57 -2.01
C VAL A 48 -3.04 -3.36 -0.51
N HIS A 49 -2.40 -4.22 0.30
CA HIS A 49 -2.44 -4.06 1.75
C HIS A 49 -1.23 -4.66 2.47
N THR A 50 -1.09 -4.34 3.76
CA THR A 50 -0.03 -4.89 4.63
C THR A 50 -0.48 -5.98 5.59
N VAL A 51 -1.78 -6.33 5.60
CA VAL A 51 -2.37 -7.32 6.53
C VAL A 51 -1.96 -8.75 6.14
N PRO A 52 -1.22 -9.48 6.99
CA PRO A 52 -0.88 -10.88 6.71
C PRO A 52 -2.07 -11.83 6.76
N GLY A 53 -2.11 -12.86 5.89
CA GLY A 53 -3.19 -13.86 5.90
C GLY A 53 -4.56 -13.34 5.45
N PHE A 54 -4.67 -12.08 5.04
CA PHE A 54 -5.91 -11.48 4.55
C PHE A 54 -5.89 -11.29 3.03
N PRO A 55 -7.02 -11.38 2.32
CA PRO A 55 -8.25 -12.03 2.76
C PRO A 55 -8.09 -13.57 2.76
N ALA A 56 -8.95 -14.25 3.49
CA ALA A 56 -9.06 -15.71 3.41
C ALA A 56 -10.06 -16.06 2.28
N ALA A 57 -9.53 -16.16 1.05
CA ALA A 57 -10.33 -16.33 -0.17
C ALA A 57 -11.35 -17.49 -0.03
N LYS A 58 -12.63 -17.22 -0.35
CA LYS A 58 -13.74 -18.21 -0.29
C LYS A 58 -14.01 -18.88 1.07
N THR A 59 -13.47 -18.35 2.16
CA THR A 59 -13.69 -18.91 3.52
C THR A 59 -14.50 -18.00 4.43
N GLY A 60 -15.14 -16.96 3.86
CA GLY A 60 -15.82 -15.93 4.62
C GLY A 60 -14.89 -14.79 5.07
N TYR A 61 -15.48 -13.73 5.62
CA TYR A 61 -14.71 -12.60 6.14
C TYR A 61 -14.08 -12.99 7.49
N SER A 62 -12.76 -12.91 7.56
CA SER A 62 -12.02 -13.09 8.81
C SER A 62 -10.84 -12.13 8.85
N TRP A 63 -10.76 -11.32 9.90
CA TRP A 63 -9.55 -10.58 10.22
C TRP A 63 -8.61 -11.42 11.08
N PRO A 64 -7.31 -11.52 10.76
CA PRO A 64 -6.38 -12.29 11.57
C PRO A 64 -6.24 -11.69 12.98
N ALA A 65 -6.51 -12.49 14.02
CA ALA A 65 -6.50 -12.02 15.42
C ALA A 65 -5.15 -11.40 15.84
N ALA A 66 -4.03 -11.94 15.36
CA ALA A 66 -2.69 -11.44 15.64
C ALA A 66 -2.40 -10.04 15.04
N GLU A 67 -3.24 -9.59 14.11
CA GLU A 67 -3.10 -8.35 13.36
C GLU A 67 -4.11 -7.29 13.83
N ILE A 68 -4.91 -7.60 14.86
CA ILE A 68 -5.84 -6.62 15.47
C ILE A 68 -5.03 -5.51 16.14
N ALA A 69 -4.04 -5.86 16.97
CA ALA A 69 -3.25 -4.91 17.76
C ALA A 69 -2.19 -4.13 16.95
N LYS A 70 -2.25 -4.14 15.61
CA LYS A 70 -1.22 -3.57 14.75
C LYS A 70 -1.80 -2.58 13.74
N GLY A 71 -1.02 -1.57 13.42
CA GLY A 71 -1.35 -0.63 12.36
C GLY A 71 -1.19 -1.27 10.98
N HIS A 72 -2.20 -1.14 10.13
CA HIS A 72 -2.18 -1.63 8.74
C HIS A 72 -2.61 -0.56 7.76
N LEU A 73 -2.28 -0.76 6.48
CA LEU A 73 -2.71 0.10 5.39
C LEU A 73 -3.31 -0.77 4.29
N LEU A 74 -4.50 -0.39 3.83
CA LEU A 74 -5.18 -0.98 2.69
C LEU A 74 -5.50 0.11 1.68
N ILE A 75 -5.33 -0.17 0.40
CA ILE A 75 -5.74 0.74 -0.67
C ILE A 75 -6.51 -0.07 -1.71
N CYS A 76 -7.73 0.37 -1.98
CA CYS A 76 -8.58 -0.12 -3.05
C CYS A 76 -8.57 0.88 -4.20
N MET A 77 -8.29 0.39 -5.41
CA MET A 77 -8.27 1.14 -6.64
C MET A 77 -9.31 0.56 -7.59
N THR A 78 -10.22 1.38 -8.11
CA THR A 78 -11.11 1.00 -9.21
C THR A 78 -10.38 1.23 -10.52
N ILE A 79 -10.36 0.20 -11.38
CA ILE A 79 -9.60 0.17 -12.62
C ILE A 79 -10.47 -0.35 -13.74
N ALA A 80 -10.15 0.03 -14.97
CA ALA A 80 -10.65 -0.68 -16.14
C ALA A 80 -9.88 -1.99 -16.30
N GLU A 81 -10.51 -3.04 -16.83
CA GLU A 81 -9.88 -4.32 -17.11
C GLU A 81 -8.68 -4.18 -18.07
N THR A 82 -8.73 -3.19 -18.96
CA THR A 82 -7.61 -2.82 -19.84
C THR A 82 -6.32 -2.44 -19.09
N GLN A 83 -6.41 -2.03 -17.83
CA GLN A 83 -5.24 -1.71 -16.99
C GLN A 83 -4.60 -2.96 -16.37
N ILE A 84 -5.30 -4.10 -16.35
CA ILE A 84 -4.86 -5.32 -15.65
C ILE A 84 -3.52 -5.81 -16.18
N ASN A 85 -3.28 -5.78 -17.50
CA ASN A 85 -1.99 -6.23 -18.04
C ASN A 85 -0.81 -5.41 -17.50
N ALA A 86 -1.01 -4.11 -17.26
CA ALA A 86 0.02 -3.25 -16.69
C ALA A 86 0.29 -3.57 -15.21
N ILE A 87 -0.76 -3.87 -14.44
CA ILE A 87 -0.67 -4.30 -13.05
C ILE A 87 0.00 -5.68 -12.97
N ALA A 88 -0.48 -6.62 -13.77
CA ALA A 88 0.00 -7.99 -13.84
C ALA A 88 1.48 -8.08 -14.16
N ALA A 89 1.97 -7.28 -15.10
CA ALA A 89 3.40 -7.26 -15.40
C ALA A 89 4.27 -6.64 -14.29
N SER A 90 3.71 -5.65 -13.58
CA SER A 90 4.37 -5.05 -12.43
C SER A 90 4.48 -6.09 -11.31
N LEU A 91 3.37 -6.78 -11.02
CA LEU A 91 3.32 -7.90 -10.08
C LEU A 91 4.23 -9.06 -10.50
N PHE A 92 4.21 -9.50 -11.76
CA PHE A 92 5.10 -10.53 -12.28
C PHE A 92 6.57 -10.18 -11.99
N ARG A 93 6.97 -8.91 -12.22
CA ARG A 93 8.34 -8.46 -11.87
C ARG A 93 8.61 -8.49 -10.37
N ALA A 94 7.57 -8.32 -9.58
CA ALA A 94 7.58 -8.31 -8.13
C ALA A 94 7.44 -9.72 -7.52
N GLU A 95 7.32 -10.80 -8.30
CA GLU A 95 7.34 -12.19 -7.80
C GLU A 95 6.41 -12.44 -6.58
N PRO A 96 5.13 -12.06 -6.58
CA PRO A 96 4.22 -12.38 -5.50
C PRO A 96 3.86 -13.87 -5.53
N PHE A 97 3.41 -14.40 -4.39
CA PHE A 97 2.85 -15.73 -4.33
C PHE A 97 1.33 -15.66 -4.54
N VAL A 98 0.85 -16.19 -5.66
CA VAL A 98 -0.58 -16.30 -5.97
C VAL A 98 -1.12 -17.57 -5.30
N TYR A 99 -2.08 -17.42 -4.39
CA TYR A 99 -2.65 -18.55 -3.64
C TYR A 99 -4.09 -18.87 -4.05
N TYR A 100 -4.72 -17.98 -4.82
CA TYR A 100 -6.05 -18.18 -5.37
C TYR A 100 -6.17 -17.45 -6.71
N ASN A 101 -6.79 -18.11 -7.69
CA ASN A 101 -7.13 -17.52 -8.96
C ASN A 101 -8.35 -18.24 -9.55
N ASP A 102 -9.45 -17.54 -9.75
CA ASP A 102 -10.64 -18.04 -10.47
C ASP A 102 -10.98 -17.18 -11.70
N ILE A 103 -10.06 -16.31 -12.14
CA ILE A 103 -10.21 -15.53 -13.37
C ILE A 103 -10.10 -16.47 -14.59
N PRO A 104 -11.16 -16.59 -15.41
CA PRO A 104 -11.16 -17.47 -16.58
C PRO A 104 -10.14 -17.03 -17.63
N GLU A 105 -9.58 -18.00 -18.36
CA GLU A 105 -8.64 -17.70 -19.45
C GLU A 105 -9.28 -16.83 -20.55
N THR A 106 -10.59 -16.95 -20.79
CA THR A 106 -11.34 -16.15 -21.76
C THR A 106 -11.27 -14.65 -21.47
N GLU A 107 -11.30 -14.25 -20.20
CA GLU A 107 -11.20 -12.85 -19.75
C GLU A 107 -9.76 -12.32 -19.83
N THR A 108 -8.79 -13.23 -19.89
CA THR A 108 -7.36 -12.89 -19.95
C THR A 108 -6.76 -13.12 -21.33
N ALA A 109 -7.61 -13.40 -22.32
CA ALA A 109 -7.23 -13.50 -23.71
C ALA A 109 -6.60 -12.17 -24.16
N GLY A 110 -5.32 -12.21 -24.56
CA GLY A 110 -4.58 -11.00 -24.93
C GLY A 110 -3.94 -10.24 -23.75
N ILE A 111 -3.95 -10.79 -22.53
CA ILE A 111 -3.28 -10.25 -21.33
C ILE A 111 -2.06 -11.14 -20.98
N PRO A 112 -0.97 -11.12 -21.78
CA PRO A 112 0.10 -12.10 -21.68
C PRO A 112 0.88 -12.03 -20.36
N ASP A 113 0.98 -10.86 -19.74
CA ASP A 113 1.68 -10.73 -18.45
C ASP A 113 0.84 -11.23 -17.27
N PHE A 114 -0.50 -11.27 -17.41
CA PHE A 114 -1.38 -11.90 -16.42
C PHE A 114 -1.22 -13.41 -16.44
N LYS A 115 -1.17 -14.04 -17.62
CA LYS A 115 -0.91 -15.49 -17.73
C LYS A 115 0.38 -15.89 -17.00
N LYS A 116 1.49 -15.16 -17.23
CA LYS A 116 2.76 -15.40 -16.54
C LYS A 116 2.64 -15.26 -15.02
N LEU A 117 1.89 -14.25 -14.54
CA LEU A 117 1.64 -14.04 -13.12
C LEU A 117 0.82 -15.18 -12.52
N ALA A 118 -0.28 -15.57 -13.17
CA ALA A 118 -1.19 -16.62 -12.71
C ALA A 118 -0.50 -17.99 -12.65
N GLU A 119 0.40 -18.26 -13.60
CA GLU A 119 1.23 -19.48 -13.64
C GLU A 119 2.43 -19.44 -12.67
N GLY A 120 2.64 -18.33 -11.94
CA GLY A 120 3.75 -18.20 -11.00
C GLY A 120 5.13 -18.19 -11.66
N GLN A 121 5.22 -17.81 -12.94
CA GLN A 121 6.50 -17.72 -13.64
C GLN A 121 7.41 -16.68 -12.98
N ILE A 122 8.73 -16.88 -13.07
CA ILE A 122 9.72 -15.97 -12.51
C ILE A 122 10.41 -15.19 -13.65
N PRO A 123 10.54 -13.86 -13.54
CA PRO A 123 11.26 -13.07 -14.53
C PRO A 123 12.73 -13.52 -14.66
N SER A 124 13.05 -14.14 -15.79
CA SER A 124 14.40 -14.63 -16.09
C SER A 124 15.27 -13.59 -16.78
N THR A 125 14.67 -12.68 -17.55
CA THR A 125 15.37 -11.71 -18.39
C THR A 125 15.26 -10.26 -17.88
N PRO A 126 16.30 -9.43 -18.12
CA PRO A 126 16.25 -8.00 -17.85
C PRO A 126 15.22 -7.29 -18.76
N PRO A 127 14.72 -6.11 -18.36
CA PRO A 127 15.12 -5.32 -17.19
C PRO A 127 14.53 -5.85 -15.87
N PHE A 128 15.36 -6.01 -14.83
CA PHE A 128 14.95 -6.55 -13.52
C PHE A 128 14.17 -5.58 -12.62
N THR A 129 13.90 -4.39 -13.12
CA THR A 129 13.06 -3.35 -12.53
C THR A 129 12.09 -2.83 -13.58
N THR A 130 10.89 -2.46 -13.18
CA THR A 130 9.90 -1.84 -14.07
C THR A 130 9.23 -0.66 -13.40
N ARG A 131 8.81 0.30 -14.24
CA ARG A 131 7.89 1.38 -13.89
C ARG A 131 6.77 1.34 -14.91
N ARG A 132 5.55 1.07 -14.46
CA ARG A 132 4.36 1.19 -15.29
C ARG A 132 3.44 2.25 -14.68
N SER A 133 2.56 2.79 -15.50
CA SER A 133 1.55 3.74 -15.07
C SER A 133 0.18 3.18 -15.44
N ILE A 134 -0.77 3.30 -14.52
CA ILE A 134 -2.18 3.03 -14.79
C ILE A 134 -3.00 4.28 -14.53
N LYS A 135 -4.18 4.33 -15.13
CA LYS A 135 -5.20 5.32 -14.83
C LYS A 135 -6.40 4.64 -14.19
N LEU A 136 -6.88 5.23 -13.11
CA LEU A 136 -8.05 4.74 -12.39
C LEU A 136 -9.33 5.21 -13.06
N THR A 137 -10.40 4.45 -12.86
CA THR A 137 -11.73 4.77 -13.38
C THR A 137 -12.44 5.78 -12.46
N GLY A 138 -13.24 6.67 -13.06
CA GLY A 138 -14.00 7.70 -12.35
C GLY A 138 -13.69 9.13 -12.83
N ALA A 139 -14.47 10.09 -12.34
CA ALA A 139 -14.21 11.51 -12.57
C ALA A 139 -12.81 11.85 -12.04
N GLY A 140 -12.04 12.70 -12.74
CA GLY A 140 -10.71 13.14 -12.29
C GLY A 140 -9.64 12.03 -12.19
N ALA A 141 -9.65 11.08 -13.14
CA ALA A 141 -8.73 9.95 -13.29
C ALA A 141 -7.34 10.15 -12.66
N VAL A 142 -7.12 9.49 -11.52
CA VAL A 142 -5.85 9.52 -10.79
C VAL A 142 -4.83 8.66 -11.53
N SER A 143 -3.63 9.20 -11.73
CA SER A 143 -2.50 8.44 -12.27
C SER A 143 -1.76 7.73 -11.14
N VAL A 144 -1.54 6.42 -11.32
CA VAL A 144 -0.78 5.59 -10.37
C VAL A 144 0.47 5.07 -11.06
N HIS A 145 1.63 5.39 -10.51
CA HIS A 145 2.91 4.81 -10.91
C HIS A 145 3.22 3.58 -10.08
N ILE A 146 3.34 2.44 -10.75
CA ILE A 146 3.70 1.17 -10.13
C ILE A 146 5.19 0.95 -10.38
N PHE A 147 5.96 0.91 -9.30
CA PHE A 147 7.37 0.54 -9.33
C PHE A 147 7.51 -0.90 -8.85
N SER A 148 8.28 -1.71 -9.55
CA SER A 148 8.51 -3.09 -9.13
C SER A 148 9.92 -3.55 -9.46
N LYS A 149 10.44 -4.44 -8.62
CA LYS A 149 11.74 -5.08 -8.82
C LYS A 149 11.71 -6.55 -8.43
N SER A 150 12.49 -7.32 -9.18
CA SER A 150 12.78 -8.74 -8.90
C SER A 150 13.90 -8.89 -7.89
N ALA A 151 14.02 -10.07 -7.28
CA ALA A 151 15.14 -10.42 -6.39
C ALA A 151 16.50 -10.32 -7.11
N LYS A 152 16.51 -10.62 -8.42
CA LYS A 152 17.70 -10.56 -9.30
C LYS A 152 18.25 -9.15 -9.49
N SER A 153 17.43 -8.10 -9.35
CA SER A 153 17.88 -6.71 -9.53
C SER A 153 18.99 -6.30 -8.55
N ARG A 154 19.02 -6.89 -7.34
CA ARG A 154 19.88 -6.46 -6.23
C ARG A 154 19.79 -4.96 -5.90
N TYR A 155 18.72 -4.28 -6.33
CA TYR A 155 18.51 -2.86 -6.07
C TYR A 155 17.74 -2.64 -4.79
N GLU A 156 18.18 -1.68 -3.99
CA GLU A 156 17.42 -1.19 -2.85
C GLU A 156 16.22 -0.37 -3.36
N MET A 157 15.00 -0.72 -2.95
CA MET A 157 13.77 -0.18 -3.54
C MET A 157 13.63 1.33 -3.34
N TYR A 158 13.91 1.85 -2.16
CA TYR A 158 13.65 3.26 -1.84
C TYR A 158 14.62 4.18 -2.58
N LYS A 159 15.92 3.96 -2.47
CA LYS A 159 16.97 4.81 -3.04
C LYS A 159 17.22 4.53 -4.51
N LYS A 160 17.30 3.26 -4.93
CA LYS A 160 17.70 2.92 -6.32
C LYS A 160 16.51 2.83 -7.28
N VAL A 161 15.29 2.62 -6.79
CA VAL A 161 14.08 2.55 -7.64
C VAL A 161 13.19 3.78 -7.44
N ILE A 162 12.65 4.01 -6.25
CA ILE A 162 11.67 5.08 -6.00
C ILE A 162 12.28 6.48 -6.14
N LEU A 163 13.36 6.78 -5.42
CA LEU A 163 13.99 8.11 -5.45
C LEU A 163 14.46 8.49 -6.87
N LYS A 164 14.98 7.52 -7.62
CA LYS A 164 15.36 7.70 -9.03
C LYS A 164 14.15 7.89 -9.95
N GLY A 165 13.08 7.14 -9.72
CA GLY A 165 11.86 7.17 -10.51
C GLY A 165 11.04 8.44 -10.32
N LEU A 166 10.86 8.85 -9.07
CA LEU A 166 10.10 10.06 -8.70
C LEU A 166 10.89 11.35 -8.90
N LYS A 167 12.23 11.28 -8.84
CA LYS A 167 13.12 12.45 -8.95
C LYS A 167 12.81 13.55 -7.92
N LYS A 168 12.32 13.18 -6.74
CA LYS A 168 11.91 14.09 -5.64
C LYS A 168 12.54 13.65 -4.32
N THR A 169 12.67 14.56 -3.35
CA THR A 169 12.93 14.18 -1.95
C THR A 169 11.68 13.46 -1.42
N ILE A 170 11.88 12.50 -0.51
CA ILE A 170 10.81 11.68 0.04
C ILE A 170 10.88 11.62 1.56
N LYS A 171 9.71 11.64 2.23
CA LYS A 171 9.56 11.34 3.66
C LYS A 171 9.02 9.92 3.80
N VAL A 172 9.64 9.10 4.65
CA VAL A 172 9.35 7.68 4.77
C VAL A 172 8.83 7.34 6.17
N TRP A 173 7.67 6.69 6.21
CA TRP A 173 7.16 5.98 7.38
C TRP A 173 7.36 4.49 7.15
N SER A 174 8.15 3.87 8.00
CA SER A 174 8.46 2.45 7.90
C SER A 174 9.17 1.96 9.15
N ARG A 175 8.90 0.70 9.52
CA ARG A 175 9.67 -0.04 10.52
C ARG A 175 11.12 -0.18 10.07
N ARG A 176 12.04 0.25 10.94
CA ARG A 176 13.48 0.38 10.64
C ARG A 176 14.32 0.07 11.86
N ASP A 177 15.61 -0.22 11.66
CA ASP A 177 16.55 -0.31 12.77
C ASP A 177 16.88 1.10 13.29
N ASN A 178 17.22 1.21 14.57
CA ASN A 178 17.62 2.48 15.21
C ASN A 178 18.93 3.07 14.64
N LYS A 179 19.51 2.42 13.62
CA LYS A 179 20.71 2.88 12.92
C LYS A 179 20.27 3.74 11.73
N LEU A 180 20.04 5.01 12.00
CA LEU A 180 19.88 6.03 10.96
C LEU A 180 21.14 6.05 10.08
N LYS A 181 21.12 5.36 8.93
CA LYS A 181 22.13 5.58 7.88
C LYS A 181 21.70 6.80 7.09
N GLY A 182 21.93 7.99 7.66
CA GLY A 182 21.83 9.25 6.94
C GLY A 182 22.79 9.20 5.75
N ASP A 183 22.26 9.10 4.54
CA ASP A 183 23.07 9.03 3.33
C ASP A 183 23.07 10.41 2.67
N CYS A 184 23.95 11.28 3.17
CA CYS A 184 24.15 12.66 2.71
C CYS A 184 24.84 12.76 1.32
N ARG A 185 24.94 11.68 0.54
CA ARG A 185 25.79 11.62 -0.67
C ARG A 185 25.07 11.93 -1.98
N VAL A 186 23.79 12.30 -1.98
CA VAL A 186 23.09 12.72 -3.20
C VAL A 186 22.73 14.19 -3.10
N PRO A 187 23.45 15.09 -3.80
CA PRO A 187 23.03 16.48 -3.92
C PRO A 187 21.59 16.53 -4.46
N GLU A 188 20.75 17.37 -3.82
CA GLU A 188 19.37 17.71 -4.23
C GLU A 188 18.25 16.67 -4.05
N ARG A 189 18.51 15.42 -3.63
CA ARG A 189 17.45 14.42 -3.37
C ARG A 189 17.71 13.58 -2.13
N ASN A 190 16.90 13.77 -1.10
CA ASN A 190 17.08 13.13 0.20
C ASN A 190 15.97 12.11 0.51
N ILE A 191 16.33 11.11 1.32
CA ILE A 191 15.36 10.28 2.05
C ILE A 191 15.31 10.84 3.47
N ARG A 192 14.15 11.36 3.86
CA ARG A 192 13.87 11.85 5.21
C ARG A 192 13.03 10.81 5.93
N LEU A 193 13.35 10.56 7.19
CA LEU A 193 12.59 9.61 8.00
C LEU A 193 11.57 10.36 8.84
N ILE A 194 10.33 9.89 8.82
CA ILE A 194 9.27 10.45 9.65
C ILE A 194 9.58 10.06 11.10
N LYS A 195 9.55 11.06 11.99
CA LYS A 195 9.76 10.86 13.42
C LYS A 195 8.58 10.08 14.00
N SER A 196 8.88 9.17 14.90
CA SER A 196 7.92 8.36 15.65
C SER A 196 8.00 8.79 17.11
N PRO A 197 6.89 8.81 17.88
CA PRO A 197 5.52 8.42 17.49
C PRO A 197 4.78 9.48 16.66
N VAL A 198 3.65 9.08 16.06
CA VAL A 198 2.68 9.96 15.38
C VAL A 198 1.27 9.63 15.87
N GLU A 199 0.32 10.50 15.61
CA GLU A 199 -1.10 10.31 15.90
C GLU A 199 -1.90 10.23 14.60
N ILE A 200 -2.75 9.22 14.51
CA ILE A 200 -3.66 9.02 13.38
C ILE A 200 -5.09 9.05 13.92
N ALA A 201 -5.79 10.16 13.66
CA ALA A 201 -7.16 10.40 14.12
C ALA A 201 -7.34 10.14 15.64
N GLY A 202 -6.55 10.78 16.50
CA GLY A 202 -6.64 10.63 17.95
C GLY A 202 -5.88 9.42 18.52
N HIS A 203 -5.36 8.53 17.67
CA HIS A 203 -4.72 7.29 18.11
C HIS A 203 -3.20 7.38 17.95
N PRO A 204 -2.44 7.36 19.06
CA PRO A 204 -0.99 7.34 18.97
C PRO A 204 -0.53 6.00 18.38
N THR A 205 0.38 6.07 17.43
CA THR A 205 1.03 4.90 16.83
C THR A 205 2.52 5.14 16.69
N ASN A 206 3.30 4.06 16.74
CA ASN A 206 4.73 4.09 16.53
C ASN A 206 5.13 3.14 15.40
N ILE A 207 6.41 3.19 15.00
CA ILE A 207 6.94 2.40 13.88
C ILE A 207 7.10 0.91 14.22
N GLU A 208 7.01 0.54 15.50
CA GLU A 208 7.05 -0.84 15.98
C GLU A 208 5.68 -1.52 15.96
N ALA A 209 4.62 -0.75 16.25
CA ALA A 209 3.23 -1.19 16.26
C ALA A 209 2.55 -1.08 14.88
N ASP A 210 3.17 -0.38 13.93
CA ASP A 210 2.63 -0.18 12.59
C ASP A 210 3.39 -1.01 11.52
N GLU A 211 2.69 -1.96 10.90
CA GLU A 211 3.22 -2.82 9.83
C GLU A 211 3.14 -2.16 8.44
N SER A 212 2.56 -0.96 8.33
CA SER A 212 2.49 -0.23 7.07
C SER A 212 3.78 0.50 6.73
N ASN A 213 4.05 0.57 5.43
CA ASN A 213 5.19 1.30 4.89
C ASN A 213 4.67 2.26 3.82
N TRP A 214 4.98 3.54 3.95
CA TRP A 214 4.48 4.54 3.01
C TRP A 214 5.42 5.74 2.90
N ILE A 215 5.25 6.46 1.80
CA ILE A 215 6.09 7.58 1.41
C ILE A 215 5.22 8.77 1.03
N VAL A 216 5.67 9.98 1.38
CA VAL A 216 5.15 11.22 0.79
C VAL A 216 6.29 12.01 0.14
N SER A 217 6.03 12.65 -0.99
CA SER A 217 7.05 13.46 -1.70
C SER A 217 7.22 14.86 -1.12
N GLU A 218 8.42 15.43 -1.24
CA GLU A 218 8.72 16.80 -0.86
C GLU A 218 9.63 17.44 -1.94
N PRO A 219 9.19 18.49 -2.67
CA PRO A 219 7.81 18.95 -2.83
C PRO A 219 6.97 18.05 -3.76
N GLY A 220 5.65 18.13 -3.68
CA GLY A 220 4.74 17.47 -4.64
C GLY A 220 3.50 16.88 -3.98
N ASN A 221 2.69 16.18 -4.77
CA ASN A 221 1.40 15.59 -4.34
C ASN A 221 1.42 14.06 -4.40
N ILE A 222 2.60 13.45 -4.24
CA ILE A 222 2.76 12.01 -4.39
C ILE A 222 2.72 11.33 -3.02
N PHE A 223 1.81 10.38 -2.90
CA PHE A 223 1.76 9.39 -1.82
C PHE A 223 2.10 8.02 -2.39
N CYS A 224 2.96 7.23 -1.74
CA CYS A 224 3.22 5.86 -2.16
C CYS A 224 2.94 4.86 -1.04
N PHE A 225 2.24 3.79 -1.41
CA PHE A 225 2.24 2.54 -0.67
C PHE A 225 3.50 1.74 -0.96
N MET A 226 4.11 1.17 0.07
CA MET A 226 5.28 0.30 -0.03
C MET A 226 4.96 -1.06 0.57
N ASP A 227 5.27 -2.13 -0.17
CA ASP A 227 5.07 -3.50 0.31
C ASP A 227 6.14 -3.97 1.30
N LYS A 228 7.36 -3.43 1.18
CA LYS A 228 8.53 -3.80 1.96
C LYS A 228 9.00 -2.65 2.83
N PRO A 229 9.45 -2.91 4.06
CA PRO A 229 9.97 -1.87 4.93
C PRO A 229 11.29 -1.31 4.41
N TYR A 230 11.60 -0.10 4.85
CA TYR A 230 12.90 0.56 4.77
C TYR A 230 13.84 -0.06 5.81
N ALA A 231 14.13 -1.36 5.66
CA ALA A 231 15.00 -2.09 6.57
C ALA A 231 16.26 -2.57 5.84
N VAL A 232 17.41 -2.06 6.28
CA VAL A 232 18.72 -2.55 5.81
C VAL A 232 19.13 -3.83 6.57
N THR A 233 18.60 -4.08 7.79
CA THR A 233 19.18 -5.11 8.67
C THR A 233 18.23 -5.87 9.63
N ILE A 234 16.98 -5.44 9.88
CA ILE A 234 16.10 -6.06 10.92
C ILE A 234 15.80 -7.54 10.65
N LEU A 235 15.75 -7.97 9.38
CA LEU A 235 15.36 -9.33 9.01
C LEU A 235 16.54 -10.28 8.73
N LYS A 236 17.80 -9.87 8.99
CA LYS A 236 19.04 -10.57 8.55
C LYS A 236 19.07 -10.89 7.04
N LYS A 237 18.14 -10.34 6.25
CA LYS A 237 18.05 -10.42 4.80
C LYS A 237 18.06 -9.00 4.25
N SER A 238 18.93 -8.77 3.27
CA SER A 238 18.98 -7.49 2.58
C SER A 238 17.72 -7.32 1.74
N GLN A 239 16.99 -6.23 1.94
CA GLN A 239 15.85 -5.83 1.08
C GLN A 239 16.23 -5.84 -0.41
N ALA A 240 17.49 -5.54 -0.73
CA ALA A 240 18.00 -5.59 -2.09
C ALA A 240 17.90 -6.98 -2.72
N THR A 241 17.95 -8.04 -1.92
CA THR A 241 17.85 -9.44 -2.35
C THR A 241 16.41 -9.96 -2.42
N GLU A 242 15.43 -9.17 -1.96
CA GLU A 242 14.01 -9.50 -2.03
C GLU A 242 13.34 -8.76 -3.20
N PRO A 243 12.27 -9.33 -3.81
CA PRO A 243 11.46 -8.58 -4.75
C PRO A 243 10.55 -7.58 -4.01
N ALA A 244 10.23 -6.45 -4.63
CA ALA A 244 9.46 -5.36 -4.00
C ALA A 244 8.52 -4.64 -4.99
N LEU A 245 7.46 -4.03 -4.48
CA LEU A 245 6.45 -3.27 -5.23
C LEU A 245 6.04 -2.00 -4.48
N ALA A 246 5.86 -0.92 -5.22
CA ALA A 246 5.25 0.30 -4.71
C ALA A 246 4.19 0.81 -5.67
N ALA A 247 3.09 1.32 -5.11
CA ALA A 247 2.06 2.04 -5.85
C ALA A 247 2.09 3.50 -5.39
N CYS A 248 2.46 4.40 -6.29
CA CYS A 248 2.58 5.84 -6.06
C CYS A 248 1.45 6.59 -6.75
N PHE A 249 0.65 7.31 -6.00
CA PHE A 249 -0.54 8.05 -6.41
C PHE A 249 -0.18 9.53 -6.54
N ASP A 250 -0.43 10.11 -7.70
CA ASP A 250 -0.40 11.57 -7.87
C ASP A 250 -1.78 12.13 -7.53
N GLN A 251 -2.02 12.34 -6.23
CA GLN A 251 -3.30 12.79 -5.72
C GLN A 251 -3.12 13.65 -4.45
N ALA A 252 -3.39 14.94 -4.59
CA ALA A 252 -3.25 15.96 -3.56
C ALA A 252 -4.03 15.65 -2.28
N ALA A 253 -5.26 15.13 -2.35
CA ALA A 253 -6.07 14.87 -1.16
C ALA A 253 -5.48 13.76 -0.28
N ILE A 254 -5.01 12.66 -0.89
CA ILE A 254 -4.37 11.56 -0.17
C ILE A 254 -3.01 12.03 0.35
N PHE A 255 -2.22 12.68 -0.50
CA PHE A 255 -0.94 13.26 -0.12
C PHE A 255 -1.06 14.20 1.08
N ALA A 256 -2.00 15.14 1.07
CA ALA A 256 -2.17 16.12 2.13
C ALA A 256 -2.42 15.44 3.49
N ARG A 257 -3.28 14.42 3.54
CA ARG A 257 -3.58 13.68 4.77
C ARG A 257 -2.35 12.98 5.34
N PHE A 258 -1.59 12.26 4.52
CA PHE A 258 -0.38 11.59 4.97
C PHE A 258 0.78 12.56 5.26
N ASN A 259 0.83 13.70 4.56
CA ASN A 259 1.82 14.73 4.82
C ASN A 259 1.55 15.46 6.15
N THR A 260 0.28 15.63 6.56
CA THR A 260 -0.06 16.11 7.90
C THR A 260 0.46 15.17 8.98
N ILE A 261 0.27 13.85 8.82
CA ILE A 261 0.83 12.85 9.75
C ILE A 261 2.36 12.94 9.77
N ALA A 262 2.99 13.02 8.58
CA ALA A 262 4.44 13.10 8.44
C ALA A 262 5.07 14.38 9.04
N ALA A 263 4.28 15.42 9.25
CA ALA A 263 4.73 16.69 9.81
C ALA A 263 4.61 16.76 11.34
N GLN A 264 3.96 15.78 11.98
CA GLN A 264 3.84 15.74 13.43
C GLN A 264 5.21 15.54 14.10
N ILE A 265 5.40 16.20 15.22
CA ILE A 265 6.50 15.97 16.16
C ILE A 265 5.84 15.82 17.53
N LEU A 266 5.46 14.58 17.89
CA LEU A 266 5.06 14.28 19.26
C LEU A 266 6.34 14.24 20.09
N ALA A 267 6.55 15.29 20.89
CA ALA A 267 7.73 15.42 21.74
C ALA A 267 7.57 14.56 22.99
N ASP A 268 8.45 13.56 23.18
CA ASP A 268 8.80 13.12 24.53
C ASP A 268 9.64 14.22 25.18
N ASN A 269 8.95 15.17 25.82
CA ASN A 269 9.38 16.06 26.93
C ASN A 269 8.51 17.33 26.94
N ILE A 270 7.23 17.22 27.29
CA ILE A 270 6.57 18.30 28.03
C ILE A 270 6.84 18.00 29.49
N PHE A 271 7.87 18.64 30.06
CA PHE A 271 7.87 18.90 31.49
C PHE A 271 6.58 19.70 31.75
N THR A 272 5.71 19.14 32.58
CA THR A 272 4.54 19.82 33.13
C THR A 272 4.96 21.17 33.72
N PHE A 273 4.40 22.25 33.19
CA PHE A 273 4.14 23.45 33.97
C PHE A 273 2.65 23.72 33.88
N ASP A 274 2.05 23.87 35.06
CA ASP A 274 0.64 24.11 35.27
C ASP A 274 0.10 25.34 34.50
N TYR A 275 -1.20 25.21 34.19
CA TYR A 275 -2.15 26.08 33.48
C TYR A 275 -2.23 27.56 34.00
N PRO A 276 -2.85 28.56 33.30
CA PRO A 276 -4.25 28.49 32.85
C PRO A 276 -4.65 29.08 31.47
N GLN A 277 -5.70 28.44 30.91
CA GLN A 277 -6.69 28.83 29.89
C GLN A 277 -6.50 30.06 28.99
N LEU A 278 -6.80 29.89 27.69
CA LEU A 278 -7.69 30.79 26.95
C LEU A 278 -8.42 30.09 25.80
N LEU A 279 -9.72 30.35 25.72
CA LEU A 279 -10.72 29.85 24.79
C LEU A 279 -10.75 30.65 23.47
N ARG A 280 -11.23 29.97 22.41
CA ARG A 280 -12.03 30.41 21.24
C ARG A 280 -11.38 30.60 19.85
N ASN A 281 -11.93 29.77 18.96
CA ASN A 281 -12.48 30.03 17.62
C ASN A 281 -11.54 30.17 16.41
N ALA A 282 -11.60 29.15 15.53
CA ALA A 282 -11.64 29.35 14.09
C ALA A 282 -12.50 28.25 13.44
N SER A 283 -13.72 28.62 13.08
CA SER A 283 -14.60 27.88 12.18
C SER A 283 -14.16 28.14 10.73
N THR A 284 -13.67 27.12 10.03
CA THR A 284 -13.67 27.08 8.56
C THR A 284 -13.79 25.64 8.06
N LEU A 285 -14.58 25.51 6.98
CA LEU A 285 -15.13 24.29 6.39
C LEU A 285 -14.09 23.18 6.13
N LEU A 286 -14.28 22.05 6.79
CA LEU A 286 -13.63 20.77 6.44
C LEU A 286 -14.44 20.08 5.32
N PRO A 287 -13.81 19.59 4.23
CA PRO A 287 -14.46 18.57 3.44
C PRO A 287 -14.63 17.32 4.32
N ALA A 288 -15.85 16.78 4.32
CA ALA A 288 -16.34 15.75 5.24
C ALA A 288 -15.30 14.66 5.54
N VAL A 289 -14.98 14.52 6.83
CA VAL A 289 -14.34 13.32 7.38
C VAL A 289 -15.45 12.28 7.51
N GLU A 290 -15.48 11.28 6.64
CA GLU A 290 -16.24 10.07 6.95
C GLU A 290 -15.28 9.11 7.67
N VAL A 291 -15.25 9.19 9.01
CA VAL A 291 -14.75 8.07 9.82
C VAL A 291 -15.75 6.95 9.61
N VAL A 292 -15.48 6.06 8.65
CA VAL A 292 -16.26 4.84 8.53
C VAL A 292 -15.86 3.94 9.69
N HIS A 293 -16.60 4.03 10.80
CA HIS A 293 -16.78 2.89 11.69
C HIS A 293 -17.47 1.80 10.86
N GLN A 294 -16.69 0.97 10.18
CA GLN A 294 -17.24 -0.29 9.70
C GLN A 294 -17.54 -1.07 10.98
N ARG A 295 -18.83 -1.28 11.28
CA ARG A 295 -19.31 -2.07 12.43
C ARG A 295 -18.84 -3.52 12.28
N ASP A 296 -17.58 -3.76 12.56
CA ASP A 296 -17.07 -5.05 12.99
C ASP A 296 -16.59 -4.83 14.41
N ALA A 297 -17.14 -5.60 15.36
CA ALA A 297 -16.87 -5.46 16.79
C ALA A 297 -15.39 -5.68 17.19
N ASN A 298 -14.52 -5.96 16.21
CA ASN A 298 -13.11 -6.32 16.39
C ASN A 298 -12.12 -5.24 15.91
N PHE A 299 -12.57 -4.14 15.31
CA PHE A 299 -11.70 -3.02 14.93
C PHE A 299 -11.89 -1.84 15.87
N MET A 300 -10.79 -1.31 16.40
CA MET A 300 -10.86 -0.10 17.22
C MET A 300 -11.04 1.12 16.30
N PHE A 301 -10.13 1.39 15.35
CA PHE A 301 -10.23 2.59 14.48
C PHE A 301 -9.58 2.45 13.08
N GLY A 302 -10.20 3.07 12.07
CA GLY A 302 -9.66 3.17 10.71
C GLY A 302 -9.92 4.54 10.07
N VAL A 303 -8.89 5.20 9.56
CA VAL A 303 -9.01 6.41 8.74
C VAL A 303 -9.19 5.97 7.30
N CYS A 304 -10.42 6.03 6.81
CA CYS A 304 -10.78 5.76 5.43
C CYS A 304 -10.86 7.08 4.65
N VAL A 305 -10.05 7.25 3.62
CA VAL A 305 -10.26 8.28 2.60
C VAL A 305 -11.26 7.71 1.60
N LYS A 306 -12.55 7.80 1.93
CA LYS A 306 -13.63 7.20 1.13
C LYS A 306 -13.84 8.00 -0.16
N ASN A 307 -13.87 7.29 -1.29
CA ASN A 307 -14.31 7.76 -2.62
C ASN A 307 -13.81 9.14 -3.07
N PHE A 308 -12.53 9.22 -3.42
CA PHE A 308 -12.05 10.26 -4.32
C PHE A 308 -11.55 9.61 -5.62
N LEU A 309 -12.32 9.78 -6.70
CA LEU A 309 -11.86 9.55 -8.07
C LEU A 309 -11.34 8.12 -8.32
N GLY A 310 -12.00 7.10 -7.74
CA GLY A 310 -11.64 5.69 -7.91
C GLY A 310 -10.56 5.14 -6.97
N VAL A 311 -10.10 5.90 -5.96
CA VAL A 311 -9.21 5.39 -4.88
C VAL A 311 -9.89 5.48 -3.53
N THR A 312 -9.74 4.44 -2.73
CA THR A 312 -10.00 4.47 -1.29
C THR A 312 -8.79 3.94 -0.53
N ALA A 313 -8.20 4.75 0.35
CA ALA A 313 -7.11 4.34 1.23
C ALA A 313 -7.61 4.27 2.68
N MET A 314 -7.40 3.15 3.35
CA MET A 314 -7.78 2.91 4.74
C MET A 314 -6.54 2.62 5.57
N LYS A 315 -6.27 3.50 6.54
CA LYS A 315 -5.20 3.33 7.53
C LYS A 315 -5.81 2.88 8.84
N ILE A 316 -5.47 1.67 9.29
CA ILE A 316 -5.91 1.10 10.57
C ILE A 316 -4.80 1.35 11.60
N VAL A 317 -5.21 1.73 12.80
CA VAL A 317 -4.36 1.95 13.98
C VAL A 317 -5.08 1.41 15.22
N ASN A 318 -4.30 0.87 16.15
CA ASN A 318 -4.78 0.31 17.41
C ASN A 318 -3.94 0.83 18.57
#